data_AF-A0A078I3S1-F1
#
_entry.id   AF-A0A078I3S1-F1
#
_cell.length_a   1.000
_cell.length_b   1.000
_cell.length_c   1.000
_cell.angle_alpha   90.00
_cell.angle_beta   90.00
_cell.angle_gamma   90.00
#
_symmetry.space_group_name_H-M   'P 1'
#
loop_
_entity.id
_entity.type
_entity.pdbx_description
1 polymer ?
#
loop_
_entity_poly.entity_id
_entity_poly.type
_entity_poly.pdbx_seq_one_letter_code
_entity_poly.pdbx_strand_id
1 'polypeptide(L)'
;MFELLHARDSIRSVIASLRWRLCPSPAEIRELVFPLPYSSLTSFKLKKVCLNVIVLVQHFGKEIIAKELNVDQDHPDVLRLFLAVYKSFMEAIDAVDNGINRYDTDQPPRYVNNTHLSSRVGRLNLDWIDPDQSQEKENEAFKLAMALAGKEFLQSLRFHARSWLSARSIVMQCLEERFKTDPSGEIMELKNFCPVSAFTVHSSCQCYSQ
;
A
#
# COMPACT_ATOMS: atom_id res chain seq x y z
N MET A 1 -17.51 -11.88 -20.46
CA MET A 1 -18.14 -12.65 -19.36
C MET A 1 -17.15 -13.65 -18.71
N PHE A 2 -16.18 -14.18 -19.46
CA PHE A 2 -15.15 -15.11 -18.95
C PHE A 2 -13.97 -14.41 -18.23
N GLU A 3 -13.61 -13.17 -18.60
CA GLU A 3 -12.48 -12.45 -17.99
C GLU A 3 -12.77 -11.82 -16.61
N LEU A 4 -14.04 -11.52 -16.29
CA LEU A 4 -14.42 -11.07 -14.94
C LEU A 4 -14.42 -12.21 -13.91
N LEU A 5 -14.45 -13.47 -14.34
CA LEU A 5 -14.38 -14.65 -13.48
C LEU A 5 -12.92 -15.02 -13.12
N HIS A 6 -11.95 -14.84 -14.01
CA HIS A 6 -10.51 -15.02 -13.68
C HIS A 6 -9.97 -13.95 -12.73
N ALA A 7 -10.42 -12.70 -12.86
CA ALA A 7 -10.14 -11.66 -11.86
C ALA A 7 -10.73 -12.00 -10.48
N ARG A 8 -11.87 -12.71 -10.45
CA ARG A 8 -12.54 -13.16 -9.21
C ARG A 8 -11.79 -14.29 -8.50
N ASP A 9 -11.14 -15.19 -9.23
CA ASP A 9 -10.41 -16.33 -8.66
C ASP A 9 -8.96 -15.99 -8.27
N SER A 10 -8.31 -15.06 -8.98
CA SER A 10 -7.00 -14.52 -8.56
C SER A 10 -7.10 -13.64 -7.30
N ILE A 11 -8.21 -12.93 -7.10
CA ILE A 11 -8.50 -12.16 -5.88
C ILE A 11 -8.84 -13.10 -4.71
N ARG A 12 -9.52 -14.24 -4.96
CA ARG A 12 -9.78 -15.27 -3.95
C ARG A 12 -8.52 -15.97 -3.45
N SER A 13 -7.52 -16.18 -4.30
CA SER A 13 -6.21 -16.71 -3.92
C SER A 13 -5.41 -15.76 -3.01
N VAL A 14 -5.44 -14.45 -3.32
CA VAL A 14 -4.78 -13.42 -2.50
C VAL A 14 -5.46 -13.24 -1.13
N ILE A 15 -6.80 -13.30 -1.08
CA ILE A 15 -7.58 -13.22 0.17
C ILE A 15 -7.50 -14.53 1.01
N ALA A 16 -7.38 -15.70 0.36
CA ALA A 16 -7.29 -16.99 1.05
C ALA A 16 -5.88 -17.32 1.58
N SER A 17 -4.82 -16.80 0.94
CA SER A 17 -3.42 -16.99 1.35
C SER A 17 -2.97 -16.06 2.48
N LEU A 18 -3.62 -14.90 2.66
CA LEU A 18 -3.34 -13.89 3.71
C LEU A 18 -4.10 -14.16 5.03
N ARG A 19 -4.21 -15.44 5.42
CA ARG A 19 -4.61 -15.95 6.75
C ARG A 19 -5.38 -14.96 7.65
N TRP A 20 -6.61 -14.65 7.25
CA TRP A 20 -7.64 -13.83 7.93
C TRP A 20 -8.15 -14.40 9.29
N ARG A 21 -7.30 -15.05 10.09
CA ARG A 21 -7.71 -15.82 11.27
C ARG A 21 -7.09 -15.39 12.60
N LEU A 22 -6.51 -14.19 12.68
CA LEU A 22 -6.07 -13.59 13.94
C LEU A 22 -6.28 -12.06 13.93
N CYS A 23 -7.40 -11.57 13.40
CA CYS A 23 -7.82 -10.19 13.64
C CYS A 23 -8.74 -10.17 14.87
N PRO A 24 -8.32 -9.53 15.97
CA PRO A 24 -9.22 -9.27 17.09
C PRO A 24 -10.42 -8.43 16.62
N SER A 25 -11.59 -8.69 17.21
CA SER A 25 -12.82 -7.94 17.04
C SER A 25 -12.62 -6.43 17.27
N PRO A 26 -13.50 -5.56 16.76
CA PRO A 26 -13.45 -4.12 17.05
C PRO A 26 -13.42 -3.76 18.55
N ALA A 27 -13.90 -4.67 19.41
CA ALA A 27 -13.80 -4.56 20.86
C ALA A 27 -12.39 -4.88 21.39
N GLU A 28 -11.71 -5.88 20.84
CA GLU A 28 -10.33 -6.25 21.19
C GLU A 28 -9.29 -5.26 20.62
N ILE A 29 -9.60 -4.57 19.51
CA ILE A 29 -8.78 -3.47 18.97
C ILE A 29 -8.78 -2.25 19.90
N ARG A 30 -9.87 -1.99 20.64
CA ARG A 30 -9.91 -0.92 21.64
C ARG A 30 -8.98 -1.18 22.82
N GLU A 31 -8.72 -2.44 23.16
CA GLU A 31 -7.75 -2.82 24.20
C GLU A 31 -6.30 -2.75 23.71
N LEU A 32 -6.05 -2.94 22.41
CA LEU A 32 -4.70 -2.83 21.81
C LEU A 32 -4.22 -1.39 21.59
N VAL A 33 -5.13 -0.41 21.67
CA VAL A 33 -4.84 1.01 21.37
C VAL A 33 -4.52 1.86 22.61
N PHE A 34 -4.62 1.37 23.87
CA PHE A 34 -4.20 2.10 25.09
C PHE A 34 -3.69 1.17 26.22
N PRO A 35 -2.88 1.66 27.18
CA PRO A 35 -1.55 1.15 27.48
C PRO A 35 -1.53 -0.18 28.24
N LEU A 36 -0.69 -1.12 27.77
CA LEU A 36 -0.29 -2.29 28.55
C LEU A 36 0.96 -2.00 29.39
N PRO A 37 1.11 -2.63 30.57
CA PRO A 37 2.12 -2.28 31.55
C PRO A 37 3.53 -2.67 31.11
N TYR A 38 4.47 -1.89 31.63
CA TYR A 38 5.91 -1.90 31.45
C TYR A 38 6.59 -3.27 31.62
N SER A 39 7.39 -3.66 30.64
CA SER A 39 8.77 -4.14 30.88
C SER A 39 9.55 -4.32 29.57
N SER A 40 10.73 -3.69 29.53
CA SER A 40 11.89 -4.00 28.69
C SER A 40 11.66 -4.28 27.20
N LEU A 41 11.92 -3.27 26.37
CA LEU A 41 12.67 -3.31 25.09
C LEU A 41 12.26 -2.07 24.27
N THR A 42 13.05 -1.00 24.38
CA THR A 42 12.90 0.25 23.59
C THR A 42 12.79 -0.01 22.08
N SER A 43 13.39 -1.09 21.57
CA SER A 43 13.29 -1.54 20.17
C SER A 43 11.89 -1.99 19.71
N PHE A 44 10.96 -2.35 20.61
CA PHE A 44 9.66 -2.91 20.24
C PHE A 44 8.59 -1.86 19.96
N LYS A 45 8.71 -0.62 20.43
CA LYS A 45 7.64 0.38 20.32
C LYS A 45 7.53 1.02 18.93
N LEU A 46 8.63 1.33 18.24
CA LEU A 46 8.55 1.93 16.90
C LEU A 46 8.32 0.90 15.79
N LYS A 47 8.72 -0.37 15.98
CA LYS A 47 8.31 -1.45 15.06
C LYS A 47 6.77 -1.55 14.99
N LYS A 48 6.06 -1.27 16.08
CA LYS A 48 4.59 -1.22 16.11
C LYS A 48 3.98 -0.09 15.26
N VAL A 49 4.74 0.94 14.86
CA VAL A 49 4.21 2.01 13.99
C VAL A 49 3.82 1.44 12.62
N CYS A 50 4.66 0.59 12.03
CA CYS A 50 4.33 -0.06 10.76
C CYS A 50 3.11 -0.99 10.90
N LEU A 51 3.03 -1.75 12.00
CA LEU A 51 1.86 -2.55 12.33
C LEU A 51 0.59 -1.69 12.48
N ASN A 52 0.66 -0.56 13.16
CA ASN A 52 -0.46 0.36 13.33
C ASN A 52 -0.93 0.94 11.98
N VAL A 53 0.00 1.21 11.05
CA VAL A 53 -0.35 1.64 9.69
C VAL A 53 -1.10 0.52 8.96
N ILE A 54 -0.66 -0.74 9.08
CA ILE A 54 -1.34 -1.91 8.51
C ILE A 54 -2.78 -2.00 9.03
N VAL A 55 -2.96 -1.97 10.36
CA VAL A 55 -4.28 -2.05 11.00
C VAL A 55 -5.18 -0.88 10.56
N LEU A 56 -4.66 0.35 10.58
CA LEU A 56 -5.42 1.53 10.19
C LEU A 56 -5.89 1.45 8.74
N VAL A 57 -5.03 1.02 7.81
CA VAL A 57 -5.42 0.86 6.40
C VAL A 57 -6.39 -0.30 6.25
N GLN A 58 -6.20 -1.42 6.94
CA GLN A 58 -7.09 -2.57 6.85
C GLN A 58 -8.52 -2.26 7.31
N HIS A 59 -8.68 -1.48 8.38
CA HIS A 59 -10.00 -1.17 8.94
C HIS A 59 -10.61 0.12 8.39
N PHE A 60 -9.82 1.17 8.23
CA PHE A 60 -10.31 2.51 7.86
C PHE A 60 -9.85 2.96 6.48
N GLY A 61 -9.08 2.15 5.75
CA GLY A 61 -8.51 2.53 4.46
C GLY A 61 -9.57 2.98 3.45
N LYS A 62 -10.68 2.26 3.32
CA LYS A 62 -11.79 2.67 2.43
C LYS A 62 -12.42 4.00 2.84
N GLU A 63 -12.63 4.20 4.13
CA GLU A 63 -13.18 5.47 4.65
C GLU A 63 -12.22 6.64 4.36
N ILE A 64 -10.92 6.46 4.59
CA ILE A 64 -9.91 7.48 4.34
C ILE A 64 -9.85 7.82 2.85
N ILE A 65 -9.91 6.81 1.98
CA ILE A 65 -9.91 6.99 0.53
C ILE A 65 -11.17 7.72 0.06
N ALA A 66 -12.34 7.31 0.56
CA ALA A 66 -13.62 7.96 0.24
C ALA A 66 -13.59 9.46 0.63
N LYS A 67 -13.05 9.77 1.82
CA LYS A 67 -12.83 11.14 2.28
C LYS A 67 -11.87 11.93 1.39
N GLU A 68 -10.74 11.34 0.99
CA GLU A 68 -9.76 12.02 0.11
C GLU A 68 -10.32 12.24 -1.32
N LEU A 69 -11.21 11.36 -1.80
CA LEU A 69 -11.91 11.50 -3.07
C LEU A 69 -13.16 12.39 -3.01
N ASN A 70 -13.67 12.69 -1.81
CA ASN A 70 -14.97 13.35 -1.60
C ASN A 70 -16.14 12.60 -2.26
N VAL A 71 -16.20 11.28 -2.07
CA VAL A 71 -17.26 10.38 -2.58
C VAL A 71 -17.72 9.42 -1.48
N ASP A 72 -18.81 8.69 -1.71
CA ASP A 72 -19.27 7.63 -0.81
C ASP A 72 -18.30 6.45 -0.77
N GLN A 73 -18.28 5.72 0.36
CA GLN A 73 -17.40 4.55 0.53
C GLN A 73 -17.66 3.42 -0.48
N ASP A 74 -18.89 3.35 -1.01
CA ASP A 74 -19.31 2.36 -2.00
C ASP A 74 -18.95 2.76 -3.44
N HIS A 75 -18.39 3.95 -3.65
CA HIS A 75 -17.96 4.39 -4.98
C HIS A 75 -16.90 3.41 -5.53
N PRO A 76 -17.01 2.95 -6.78
CA PRO A 76 -16.16 1.88 -7.30
C PRO A 76 -14.67 2.25 -7.34
N ASP A 77 -14.34 3.55 -7.41
CA ASP A 77 -12.95 4.01 -7.34
C ASP A 77 -12.34 3.89 -5.95
N VAL A 78 -13.15 3.87 -4.88
CA VAL A 78 -12.64 3.65 -3.52
C VAL A 78 -12.01 2.26 -3.42
N LEU A 79 -12.71 1.23 -3.90
CA LEU A 79 -12.17 -0.13 -3.91
C LEU A 79 -10.94 -0.24 -4.84
N ARG A 80 -10.96 0.40 -6.01
CA ARG A 80 -9.84 0.37 -6.95
C ARG A 80 -8.58 1.00 -6.34
N LEU A 81 -8.71 2.17 -5.74
CA LEU A 81 -7.60 2.85 -5.07
C LEU A 81 -7.13 2.07 -3.85
N PHE A 82 -8.05 1.49 -3.07
CA PHE A 82 -7.68 0.65 -1.93
C PHE A 82 -6.76 -0.49 -2.35
N LEU A 83 -7.15 -1.22 -3.41
CA LEU A 83 -6.32 -2.31 -3.96
C LEU A 83 -4.99 -1.81 -4.53
N ALA A 84 -5.00 -0.67 -5.24
CA ALA A 84 -3.79 -0.09 -5.82
C ALA A 84 -2.80 0.37 -4.75
N VAL A 85 -3.27 1.06 -3.72
CA VAL A 85 -2.45 1.50 -2.57
C VAL A 85 -1.96 0.30 -1.77
N TYR A 86 -2.81 -0.72 -1.57
CA TYR A 86 -2.38 -1.92 -0.86
C TYR A 86 -1.22 -2.60 -1.60
N LYS A 87 -1.37 -2.81 -2.91
CA LYS A 87 -0.34 -3.42 -3.75
C LYS A 87 0.95 -2.59 -3.82
N SER A 88 0.84 -1.28 -3.97
CA SER A 88 2.01 -0.40 -4.20
C SER A 88 2.75 0.01 -2.92
N PHE A 89 2.07 0.00 -1.77
CA PHE A 89 2.61 0.54 -0.52
C PHE A 89 2.51 -0.46 0.64
N MET A 90 1.34 -1.07 0.87
CA MET A 90 1.12 -1.90 2.05
C MET A 90 1.81 -3.27 1.97
N GLU A 91 1.76 -3.92 0.81
CA GLU A 91 2.28 -5.29 0.62
C GLU A 91 3.74 -5.42 1.07
N ALA A 92 4.59 -4.44 0.70
CA ALA A 92 5.99 -4.45 1.10
C ALA A 92 6.19 -4.23 2.61
N ILE A 93 5.32 -3.45 3.26
CA ILE A 93 5.39 -3.21 4.71
C ILE A 93 4.99 -4.48 5.45
N ASP A 94 3.89 -5.11 5.05
CA ASP A 94 3.38 -6.36 5.64
C ASP A 94 4.36 -7.52 5.46
N ALA A 95 4.93 -7.67 4.26
CA ALA A 95 5.94 -8.70 4.00
C ALA A 95 7.18 -8.53 4.90
N VAL A 96 7.67 -7.30 5.08
CA VAL A 96 8.81 -7.02 5.97
C VAL A 96 8.47 -7.29 7.42
N ASP A 97 7.26 -6.93 7.88
CA ASP A 97 6.81 -7.16 9.25
C ASP A 97 6.67 -8.65 9.56
N ASN A 98 6.18 -9.43 8.58
CA ASN A 98 6.04 -10.89 8.66
C ASN A 98 7.34 -11.67 8.35
N GLY A 99 8.45 -10.98 8.07
CA GLY A 99 9.74 -11.63 7.78
C GLY A 99 9.77 -12.43 6.46
N ILE A 100 8.92 -12.07 5.50
CA ILE A 100 8.84 -12.72 4.20
C ILE A 100 9.98 -12.23 3.30
N ASN A 101 10.75 -13.17 2.76
CA ASN A 101 11.82 -12.88 1.81
C ASN A 101 11.23 -12.39 0.48
N ARG A 102 11.93 -11.44 -0.17
CA ARG A 102 11.52 -10.87 -1.46
C ARG A 102 11.53 -11.89 -2.60
N TYR A 103 12.40 -12.89 -2.50
CA TYR A 103 12.58 -13.93 -3.49
C TYR A 103 12.58 -15.29 -2.78
N ASP A 104 12.03 -16.30 -3.44
CA ASP A 104 12.05 -17.67 -2.98
C ASP A 104 13.41 -18.32 -3.31
N THR A 105 14.42 -18.00 -2.50
CA THR A 105 15.80 -18.46 -2.68
C THR A 105 16.55 -18.50 -1.36
N ASP A 106 17.42 -19.49 -1.20
CA ASP A 106 18.30 -19.64 -0.04
C ASP A 106 19.60 -18.82 -0.16
N GLN A 107 19.83 -18.16 -1.29
CA GLN A 107 21.03 -17.34 -1.49
C GLN A 107 20.94 -16.04 -0.66
N PRO A 108 22.05 -15.60 -0.04
CA PRO A 108 22.07 -14.30 0.64
C PRO A 108 21.85 -13.16 -0.36
N PRO A 109 21.19 -12.06 0.07
CA PRO A 109 20.94 -10.93 -0.81
C PRO A 109 22.26 -10.27 -1.23
N ARG A 110 22.37 -9.91 -2.51
CA ARG A 110 23.55 -9.20 -3.04
C ARG A 110 23.75 -7.80 -2.44
N TYR A 111 22.69 -7.21 -1.90
CA TYR A 111 22.73 -5.93 -1.20
C TYR A 111 21.59 -5.85 -0.18
N VAL A 112 21.78 -5.04 0.86
CA VAL A 112 20.74 -4.72 1.85
C VAL A 112 20.18 -3.34 1.53
N ASN A 113 18.85 -3.22 1.43
CA ASN A 113 18.19 -1.95 1.22
C ASN A 113 17.55 -1.45 2.52
N ASN A 114 18.05 -0.33 3.06
CA ASN A 114 17.56 0.31 4.28
C ASN A 114 16.79 1.64 4.03
N THR A 115 16.32 1.86 2.80
CA THR A 115 15.57 3.06 2.42
C THR A 115 14.06 2.93 2.60
N HIS A 116 13.55 1.73 2.92
CA HIS A 116 12.12 1.50 3.10
C HIS A 116 11.56 2.09 4.40
N LEU A 117 10.24 2.22 4.47
CA LEU A 117 9.53 2.85 5.59
C LEU A 117 9.92 2.23 6.93
N SER A 118 9.94 0.90 7.06
CA SER A 118 10.28 0.22 8.32
C SER A 118 11.70 0.57 8.82
N SER A 119 12.69 0.66 7.93
CA SER A 119 14.04 1.12 8.31
C SER A 119 14.06 2.60 8.70
N ARG A 120 13.28 3.45 8.02
CA ARG A 120 13.19 4.89 8.32
C ARG A 120 12.52 5.15 9.67
N VAL A 121 11.43 4.45 9.95
CA VAL A 121 10.77 4.43 11.26
C VAL A 121 11.74 3.90 12.32
N GLY A 122 12.48 2.82 12.01
CA GLY A 122 13.49 2.26 12.92
C GLY A 122 14.61 3.24 13.29
N ARG A 123 14.97 4.18 12.40
CA ARG A 123 15.97 5.23 12.68
C ARG A 123 15.49 6.30 13.67
N LEU A 124 14.19 6.35 13.97
CA LEU A 124 13.65 7.24 14.97
C LEU A 124 13.70 6.63 16.38
N ASN A 125 14.17 5.38 16.53
CA ASN A 125 14.37 4.80 17.86
C ASN A 125 15.40 5.61 18.63
N LEU A 126 15.21 5.69 19.94
CA LEU A 126 16.24 6.23 20.83
C LEU A 126 17.52 5.41 20.68
N ASP A 127 18.66 6.10 20.63
CA ASP A 127 19.95 5.42 20.63
C ASP A 127 20.14 4.74 21.99
N TRP A 128 20.73 3.56 22.00
CA TRP A 128 20.99 2.80 23.23
C TRP A 128 22.03 3.47 24.12
N ILE A 129 22.88 4.35 23.57
CA ILE A 129 23.82 5.18 24.35
C ILE A 129 23.21 6.49 24.85
N ASP A 130 21.97 6.81 24.46
CA ASP A 130 21.35 8.05 24.87
C ASP A 130 21.11 8.02 26.40
N PRO A 131 21.64 8.97 27.17
CA PRO A 131 21.48 8.97 28.63
C PRO A 131 20.03 9.20 29.06
N ASP A 132 19.20 9.77 28.18
CA ASP A 132 17.78 9.99 28.41
C ASP A 132 16.96 8.95 27.64
N GLN A 133 16.58 7.90 28.38
CA GLN A 133 15.66 6.84 27.95
C GLN A 133 14.25 7.05 28.56
N SER A 134 13.85 8.30 28.80
CA SER A 134 12.55 8.62 29.41
C SER A 134 11.35 8.25 28.52
N GLN A 135 10.20 8.04 29.15
CA GLN A 135 8.96 7.71 28.42
C GLN A 135 8.52 8.88 27.53
N GLU A 136 8.76 10.10 28.00
CA GLU A 136 8.45 11.35 27.30
C GLU A 136 9.18 11.40 25.96
N LYS A 137 10.49 11.11 25.97
CA LYS A 137 11.31 11.09 24.75
C LYS A 137 10.95 9.94 23.82
N GLU A 138 10.64 8.76 24.35
CA GLU A 138 10.10 7.65 23.55
C GLU A 138 8.77 8.04 22.86
N ASN A 139 7.88 8.74 23.58
CA ASN A 139 6.60 9.19 23.04
C ASN A 139 6.78 10.25 21.95
N GLU A 140 7.76 11.14 22.08
CA GLU A 140 8.13 12.09 21.04
C GLU A 140 8.62 11.38 19.77
N ALA A 141 9.52 10.41 19.92
CA ALA A 141 9.99 9.57 18.82
C ALA A 141 8.83 8.82 18.13
N PHE A 142 7.89 8.29 18.91
CA PHE A 142 6.69 7.64 18.40
C PHE A 142 5.81 8.58 17.57
N LYS A 143 5.58 9.81 18.05
CA LYS A 143 4.81 10.84 17.30
C LYS A 143 5.48 11.18 15.97
N LEU A 144 6.81 11.31 15.96
CA LEU A 144 7.57 11.55 14.73
C LEU A 144 7.44 10.39 13.74
N ALA A 145 7.51 9.15 14.22
CA ALA A 145 7.36 7.97 13.40
C ALA A 145 5.94 7.83 12.81
N MET A 146 4.91 8.11 13.60
CA MET A 146 3.52 8.15 13.14
C MET A 146 3.32 9.22 12.05
N ALA A 147 3.86 10.42 12.25
CA ALA A 147 3.79 11.50 11.27
C ALA A 147 4.51 11.13 9.96
N LEU A 148 5.69 10.50 10.05
CA LEU A 148 6.44 10.01 8.90
C LEU A 148 5.64 9.00 8.09
N ALA A 149 5.15 7.94 8.74
CA ALA A 149 4.43 6.87 8.07
C ALA A 149 3.10 7.35 7.49
N GLY A 150 2.36 8.18 8.23
CA GLY A 150 1.11 8.78 7.76
C GLY A 150 1.32 9.68 6.53
N LYS A 151 2.41 10.45 6.49
CA LYS A 151 2.76 11.27 5.33
C LYS A 151 3.04 10.41 4.09
N GLU A 152 3.82 9.35 4.22
CA GLU A 152 4.14 8.46 3.09
C GLU A 152 2.90 7.74 2.57
N PHE A 153 2.03 7.26 3.46
CA PHE A 153 0.75 6.67 3.09
C PHE A 153 -0.12 7.65 2.28
N LEU A 154 -0.30 8.87 2.79
CA LEU A 154 -1.11 9.89 2.09
C LEU A 154 -0.49 10.33 0.76
N GLN A 155 0.84 10.38 0.67
CA GLN A 155 1.53 10.64 -0.60
C GLN A 155 1.25 9.54 -1.63
N SER A 156 1.34 8.26 -1.22
CA SER A 156 1.00 7.13 -2.09
C SER A 156 -0.47 7.18 -2.53
N LEU A 157 -1.40 7.40 -1.58
CA LEU A 157 -2.83 7.52 -1.88
C LEU A 157 -3.10 8.65 -2.88
N ARG A 158 -2.58 9.85 -2.63
CA ARG A 158 -2.82 11.03 -3.49
C ARG A 158 -2.23 10.86 -4.88
N PHE A 159 -1.07 10.22 -4.99
CA PHE A 159 -0.50 9.85 -6.28
C PHE A 159 -1.47 8.95 -7.05
N HIS A 160 -2.00 7.90 -6.41
CA HIS A 160 -2.93 6.99 -7.07
C HIS A 160 -4.26 7.67 -7.41
N ALA A 161 -4.78 8.51 -6.52
CA ALA A 161 -6.04 9.22 -6.74
C ALA A 161 -5.96 10.23 -7.87
N ARG A 162 -4.88 11.00 -7.97
CA ARG A 162 -4.77 12.14 -8.89
C ARG A 162 -4.07 11.83 -10.20
N SER A 163 -3.11 10.90 -10.20
CA SER A 163 -2.33 10.57 -11.39
C SER A 163 -2.79 9.24 -11.97
N TRP A 164 -2.74 8.17 -11.16
CA TRP A 164 -3.07 6.83 -11.64
C TRP A 164 -4.55 6.69 -12.04
N LEU A 165 -5.49 7.18 -11.24
CA LEU A 165 -6.91 7.02 -11.56
C LEU A 165 -7.29 7.74 -12.87
N SER A 166 -6.77 8.96 -13.08
CA SER A 166 -6.97 9.73 -14.29
C SER A 166 -6.36 9.06 -15.52
N ALA A 167 -5.11 8.60 -15.40
CA ALA A 167 -4.43 7.91 -16.49
C ALA A 167 -5.11 6.56 -16.83
N ARG A 168 -5.65 5.86 -15.83
CA ARG A 168 -6.46 4.65 -16.04
C ARG A 168 -7.68 4.95 -16.93
N SER A 169 -8.40 6.03 -16.67
CA SER A 169 -9.57 6.39 -17.48
C SER A 169 -9.21 6.64 -18.95
N ILE A 170 -8.08 7.31 -19.21
CA ILE A 170 -7.56 7.52 -20.57
C ILE A 170 -7.23 6.17 -21.23
N VAL A 171 -6.47 5.31 -20.55
CA VAL A 171 -6.06 4.00 -21.10
C VAL A 171 -7.28 3.12 -21.37
N MET A 172 -8.27 3.09 -20.48
CA MET A 172 -9.51 2.32 -20.68
C MET A 172 -10.27 2.80 -21.92
N GLN A 173 -10.39 4.11 -22.13
CA GLN A 173 -11.02 4.64 -23.32
C GLN A 173 -10.26 4.24 -24.60
N CYS A 174 -8.93 4.38 -24.60
CA CYS A 174 -8.10 3.98 -25.73
C CYS A 174 -8.22 2.48 -26.04
N LEU A 175 -8.27 1.64 -25.00
CA LEU A 175 -8.51 0.21 -25.16
C LEU A 175 -9.87 -0.08 -25.79
N GLU A 176 -10.93 0.61 -25.38
CA GLU A 176 -12.27 0.44 -25.97
C GLU A 176 -12.32 0.89 -27.43
N GLU A 177 -11.59 1.95 -27.78
CA GLU A 177 -11.58 2.53 -29.12
C GLU A 177 -10.54 1.92 -30.07
N ARG A 178 -9.67 1.02 -29.60
CA ARG A 178 -8.52 0.50 -30.37
C ARG A 178 -8.90 -0.06 -31.74
N PHE A 179 -10.04 -0.76 -31.85
CA PHE A 179 -10.52 -1.32 -33.12
C PHE A 179 -10.93 -0.27 -34.17
N LYS A 180 -11.17 0.98 -33.75
CA LYS A 180 -11.43 2.11 -34.67
C LYS A 180 -10.14 2.62 -35.30
N THR A 181 -9.03 2.51 -34.59
CA THR A 181 -7.70 2.94 -35.04
C THR A 181 -7.05 1.85 -35.87
N ASP A 182 -7.14 0.61 -35.38
CA ASP A 182 -6.53 -0.56 -35.99
C ASP A 182 -7.51 -1.76 -35.90
N PRO A 183 -7.97 -2.31 -37.04
CA PRO A 183 -8.88 -3.46 -37.04
C PRO A 183 -8.35 -4.70 -36.30
N SER A 184 -7.02 -4.85 -36.16
CA SER A 184 -6.43 -5.96 -35.39
C SER A 184 -6.59 -5.77 -33.87
N GLY A 185 -6.68 -4.51 -33.43
CA GLY A 185 -6.76 -4.12 -32.02
C GLY A 185 -5.45 -4.25 -31.25
N GLU A 186 -4.32 -4.47 -31.93
CA GLU A 186 -2.99 -4.52 -31.34
C GLU A 186 -2.43 -3.11 -31.07
N ILE A 187 -2.87 -2.13 -31.86
CA ILE A 187 -2.47 -0.74 -31.73
C ILE A 187 -3.59 0.07 -31.07
N MET A 188 -3.23 0.88 -30.08
CA MET A 188 -4.13 1.87 -29.49
C MET A 188 -3.51 3.26 -29.55
N GLU A 189 -4.32 4.25 -29.94
CA GLU A 189 -3.92 5.66 -30.01
C GLU A 189 -4.24 6.39 -28.71
N LEU A 190 -3.25 7.04 -28.12
CA LEU A 190 -3.42 7.92 -26.97
C LEU A 190 -3.73 9.35 -27.46
N LYS A 191 -5.01 9.75 -27.39
CA LYS A 191 -5.44 11.10 -27.83
C LYS A 191 -4.94 12.22 -26.92
N ASN A 192 -4.65 11.90 -25.66
CA ASN A 192 -4.10 12.82 -24.69
C ASN A 192 -2.82 12.21 -24.12
N PHE A 193 -1.85 13.06 -23.78
CA PHE A 193 -0.65 12.61 -23.09
C PHE A 193 -1.01 11.84 -21.81
N CYS A 194 -0.49 10.63 -21.69
CA CYS A 194 -0.69 9.76 -20.54
C CYS A 194 0.64 9.05 -20.24
N PRO A 195 1.16 9.13 -18.99
CA PRO A 195 2.39 8.45 -18.63
C PRO A 195 2.14 6.94 -18.51
N VAL A 196 2.20 6.23 -19.65
CA VAL A 196 1.90 4.79 -19.75
C VAL A 196 2.84 3.90 -18.95
N SER A 197 4.04 4.36 -18.56
CA SER A 197 4.96 3.60 -17.72
C SER A 197 4.41 3.29 -16.32
N ALA A 198 3.37 4.01 -15.88
CA ALA A 198 2.63 3.72 -14.64
C ALA A 198 1.57 2.60 -14.81
N PHE A 199 1.31 2.17 -16.05
CA PHE A 199 0.40 1.09 -16.41
C PHE A 199 1.20 0.04 -17.16
N THR A 200 1.79 -0.91 -16.44
CA THR A 200 2.18 -2.16 -17.08
C THR A 200 0.89 -2.89 -17.44
N VAL A 201 0.29 -2.52 -18.58
CA VAL A 201 -0.80 -3.28 -19.16
C VAL A 201 -0.15 -4.59 -19.57
N HIS A 202 -0.51 -5.68 -18.90
CA HIS A 202 0.03 -7.01 -19.16
C HIS A 202 -0.49 -7.59 -20.50
N SER A 203 -1.04 -6.75 -21.37
CA SER A 203 -1.54 -7.10 -22.70
C SER A 203 -0.58 -6.57 -23.76
N SER A 204 -0.37 -7.38 -24.79
CA SER A 204 0.50 -7.23 -25.96
C SER A 204 0.29 -5.99 -26.83
N CYS A 205 -0.38 -4.94 -26.35
CA CYS A 205 -0.66 -3.73 -27.10
C CYS A 205 0.50 -2.73 -26.98
N GLN A 206 1.03 -2.29 -28.12
CA GLN A 206 2.04 -1.25 -28.18
C GLN A 206 1.38 0.13 -28.10
N CYS A 207 1.84 0.96 -27.16
CA CYS A 207 1.36 2.34 -27.00
C CYS A 207 2.19 3.29 -27.86
N TYR A 208 1.55 4.09 -28.71
CA TYR A 208 2.21 5.17 -29.45
C TYR A 208 1.60 6.51 -29.08
N SER A 209 2.44 7.53 -28.86
CA SER A 209 2.03 8.94 -28.73
C SER A 209 2.30 9.66 -30.04
N GLN A 210 1.35 10.48 -30.50
CA GLN A 210 1.65 11.52 -31.50
C GLN A 210 2.41 12.67 -30.87
#